data_AF-A0A3D0CE81-F1
#
_entry.id   AF-A0A3D0CE81-F1
#
_cell.length_a   1.000
_cell.length_b   1.000
_cell.length_c   1.000
_cell.angle_alpha   90.00
_cell.angle_beta   90.00
_cell.angle_gamma   90.00
#
_symmetry.space_group_name_H-M   'P 1'
#
loop_
_entity.id
_entity.type
_entity.pdbx_description
1 polymer ?
#
loop_
_entity_poly.entity_id
_entity_poly.type
_entity_poly.pdbx_seq_one_letter_code
_entity_poly.pdbx_strand_id
1 'polypeptide(L)'
;MRFPRQTISTLRSTLTRALLLFLCVIMPAQALFVSPPKDPMPLIKEIFAEQTKISDKQATKEGGPLVWTIYKQGAEGEEILGYAFETNDIAKIPAYSGEPVNMLVAIDPKGVYLGAKVLEHHEPIILAGIPESKLHNFTKQYDGLHVSDRLKVGGNKTENVIHIDGLSGATVTVMVMNVGIVKSATQVARALGIISASQEVIQPMGTIYPDVFAKSDWTTLTGDGSIRKLYLNRKTVDEAFVGTEAEHVEEASSEQKQDMFAEVYFAQLDIPTVGRNLVGDSEYDYIMSSLKLGEHALILMGTGYSFKGSGYVRGAIFDRLQILQNGDAFAFRDLDHSRVPDIYIEGAPQFSERSIFIIREHHKFNPASDWQLELLVRRQTGPLESIFTSFKADYHTLDKYLDRPAVIMPEPELTLAQQVWKEKEAEVIVLIILLIIVVMSLFFQDILVRHPTFMHNFRHLFLIVTVVFIGWSWGGQLSVVNVFTFLQAFMTDFSWDLFLL
;
A
#
# COMPACT_ATOMS: atom_id res chain seq x y z
N MET A 1 -9.86 -80.08 15.25
CA MET A 1 -10.02 -79.89 13.79
C MET A 1 -8.81 -79.14 13.25
N ARG A 2 -7.91 -79.84 12.55
CA ARG A 2 -6.80 -79.22 11.82
C ARG A 2 -7.32 -78.82 10.45
N PHE A 3 -7.49 -77.52 10.20
CA PHE A 3 -7.71 -77.04 8.83
C PHE A 3 -6.45 -77.31 8.00
N PRO A 4 -6.57 -77.87 6.78
CA PRO A 4 -5.42 -78.18 5.95
C PRO A 4 -4.70 -76.88 5.54
N ARG A 5 -3.36 -76.88 5.62
CA ARG A 5 -2.49 -75.72 5.32
C ARG A 5 -2.74 -75.08 3.95
N GLN A 6 -3.35 -75.80 3.00
CA GLN A 6 -3.70 -75.27 1.68
C GLN A 6 -4.81 -74.22 1.71
N THR A 7 -5.76 -74.28 2.66
CA THR A 7 -6.87 -73.31 2.73
C THR A 7 -6.41 -71.94 3.26
N ILE A 8 -5.30 -71.91 4.00
CA ILE A 8 -4.75 -70.68 4.61
C ILE A 8 -3.91 -69.90 3.58
N SER A 9 -3.25 -70.57 2.62
CA SER A 9 -2.45 -69.87 1.61
C SER A 9 -3.33 -69.22 0.53
N THR A 10 -4.44 -69.86 0.14
CA THR A 10 -5.40 -69.30 -0.81
C THR A 10 -6.14 -68.11 -0.21
N LEU A 11 -6.53 -68.16 1.06
CA LEU A 11 -7.17 -67.05 1.77
C LEU A 11 -6.24 -65.84 1.94
N ARG A 12 -4.94 -66.08 2.20
CA ARG A 12 -3.94 -65.01 2.20
C ARG A 12 -3.80 -64.38 0.82
N SER A 13 -3.67 -65.18 -0.24
CA SER A 13 -3.55 -64.69 -1.62
C SER A 13 -4.75 -63.83 -2.05
N THR A 14 -5.98 -64.23 -1.70
CA THR A 14 -7.18 -63.43 -2.01
C THR A 14 -7.27 -62.17 -1.18
N LEU A 15 -6.87 -62.19 0.10
CA LEU A 15 -6.78 -60.96 0.91
C LEU A 15 -5.71 -60.01 0.37
N THR A 16 -4.54 -60.49 -0.04
CA THR A 16 -3.48 -59.62 -0.58
C THR A 16 -3.91 -59.01 -1.90
N ARG A 17 -4.62 -59.77 -2.76
CA ARG A 17 -5.18 -59.24 -4.01
C ARG A 17 -6.31 -58.24 -3.78
N ALA A 18 -7.17 -58.46 -2.78
CA ALA A 18 -8.21 -57.51 -2.40
C ALA A 18 -7.61 -56.22 -1.82
N LEU A 19 -6.54 -56.33 -1.01
CA LEU A 19 -5.81 -55.18 -0.46
C LEU A 19 -5.08 -54.39 -1.57
N LEU A 20 -4.49 -55.07 -2.55
CA LEU A 20 -3.87 -54.44 -3.72
C LEU A 20 -4.92 -53.77 -4.63
N LEU A 21 -6.09 -54.38 -4.82
CA LEU A 21 -7.21 -53.77 -5.53
C LEU A 21 -7.76 -52.54 -4.78
N PHE A 22 -7.80 -52.57 -3.44
CA PHE A 22 -8.20 -51.42 -2.63
C PHE A 22 -7.15 -50.29 -2.66
N LEU A 23 -5.85 -50.63 -2.75
CA LEU A 23 -4.78 -49.65 -2.95
C LEU A 23 -4.78 -49.03 -4.36
N CYS A 24 -5.29 -49.75 -5.36
CA CYS A 24 -5.44 -49.25 -6.74
C CYS A 24 -6.72 -48.43 -6.96
N VAL A 25 -7.63 -48.35 -5.98
CA VAL A 25 -8.68 -47.32 -5.98
C VAL A 25 -8.03 -46.01 -5.58
N ILE A 26 -7.36 -45.38 -6.55
CA ILE A 26 -7.02 -43.98 -6.49
C ILE A 26 -8.36 -43.26 -6.44
N MET A 27 -8.82 -42.91 -5.23
CA MET A 27 -9.87 -41.91 -5.13
C MET A 27 -9.34 -40.68 -5.87
N PRO A 28 -10.06 -40.12 -6.86
CA PRO A 28 -9.67 -38.86 -7.44
C PRO A 28 -9.55 -37.89 -6.26
N ALA A 29 -8.33 -37.40 -6.03
CA ALA A 29 -8.11 -36.32 -5.09
C ALA A 29 -9.16 -35.26 -5.42
N GLN A 30 -10.08 -35.03 -4.48
CA GLN A 30 -11.24 -34.20 -4.72
C GLN A 30 -10.77 -32.86 -5.28
N ALA A 31 -11.47 -32.42 -6.33
CA ALA A 31 -11.24 -31.21 -7.07
C ALA A 31 -10.70 -30.11 -6.17
N LEU A 32 -9.45 -29.72 -6.41
CA LEU A 32 -8.95 -28.44 -5.99
C LEU A 32 -9.93 -27.42 -6.59
N PHE A 33 -10.68 -26.73 -5.73
CA PHE A 33 -11.64 -25.70 -6.12
C PHE A 33 -10.81 -24.53 -6.70
N VAL A 34 -10.53 -24.62 -8.00
CA VAL A 34 -9.68 -23.69 -8.74
C VAL A 34 -10.48 -23.16 -9.91
N SER A 35 -10.58 -21.83 -10.02
CA SER A 35 -11.09 -21.23 -11.25
C SER A 35 -10.11 -21.53 -12.38
N PRO A 36 -10.56 -21.88 -13.60
CA PRO A 36 -9.67 -22.06 -14.73
C PRO A 36 -8.81 -20.81 -14.95
N PRO A 37 -7.48 -20.91 -15.04
CA PRO A 37 -6.63 -19.75 -15.29
C PRO A 37 -6.99 -19.14 -16.63
N LYS A 38 -7.23 -17.82 -16.63
CA LYS A 38 -7.55 -17.07 -17.84
C LYS A 38 -6.28 -16.44 -18.41
N ASP A 39 -6.12 -16.52 -19.74
CA ASP A 39 -5.09 -15.76 -20.43
C ASP A 39 -5.38 -14.25 -20.29
N PRO A 40 -4.42 -13.43 -19.84
CA PRO A 40 -4.60 -11.98 -19.77
C PRO A 40 -4.76 -11.33 -21.15
N MET A 41 -4.23 -11.91 -22.23
CA MET A 41 -4.15 -11.25 -23.53
C MET A 41 -5.53 -10.92 -24.16
N PRO A 42 -6.53 -11.81 -24.16
CA PRO A 42 -7.88 -11.46 -24.58
C PRO A 42 -8.52 -10.34 -23.75
N LEU A 43 -8.26 -10.30 -22.44
CA LEU A 43 -8.81 -9.29 -21.53
C LEU A 43 -8.16 -7.93 -21.73
N ILE A 44 -6.85 -7.89 -21.98
CA ILE A 44 -6.16 -6.65 -22.39
C ILE A 44 -6.79 -6.12 -23.68
N LYS A 45 -7.06 -7.00 -24.66
CA LYS A 45 -7.69 -6.58 -25.91
C LYS A 45 -9.13 -6.09 -25.74
N GLU A 46 -9.88 -6.66 -24.80
CA GLU A 46 -11.22 -6.20 -24.42
C GLU A 46 -11.18 -4.79 -23.81
N ILE A 47 -10.28 -4.55 -22.85
CA ILE A 47 -10.16 -3.26 -22.15
C ILE A 47 -9.69 -2.16 -23.11
N PHE A 48 -8.69 -2.48 -23.94
CA PHE A 48 -8.07 -1.53 -24.84
C PHE A 48 -8.53 -1.72 -26.28
N ALA A 49 -9.83 -1.70 -26.60
CA ALA A 49 -10.37 -2.03 -27.93
C ALA A 49 -9.64 -1.38 -29.13
N GLU A 50 -9.03 -0.21 -28.95
CA GLU A 50 -8.33 0.55 -29.99
C GLU A 50 -6.83 0.21 -30.12
N GLN A 51 -6.32 -0.82 -29.43
CA GLN A 51 -4.90 -1.15 -29.52
C GLN A 51 -4.46 -1.64 -30.90
N THR A 52 -3.25 -1.24 -31.28
CA THR A 52 -2.59 -1.70 -32.51
C THR A 52 -1.40 -2.60 -32.19
N LYS A 53 -0.81 -2.47 -31.00
CA LYS A 53 0.37 -3.23 -30.55
C LYS A 53 0.38 -3.35 -29.02
N ILE A 54 0.79 -4.51 -28.54
CA ILE A 54 0.99 -4.80 -27.11
C ILE A 54 2.44 -5.28 -26.98
N SER A 55 3.21 -4.70 -26.05
CA SER A 55 4.59 -5.15 -25.81
C SER A 55 4.63 -6.55 -25.20
N ASP A 56 5.81 -7.17 -25.16
CA ASP A 56 6.05 -8.25 -24.22
C ASP A 56 5.99 -7.72 -22.78
N LYS A 57 5.79 -8.64 -21.82
CA LYS A 57 5.79 -8.29 -20.39
C LYS A 57 7.21 -7.94 -19.96
N GLN A 58 7.44 -6.70 -19.58
CA GLN A 58 8.78 -6.18 -19.27
C GLN A 58 8.76 -5.37 -17.98
N ALA A 59 9.91 -5.32 -17.30
CA ALA A 59 10.06 -4.49 -16.11
C ALA A 59 10.10 -3.01 -16.52
N THR A 60 9.36 -2.17 -15.79
CA THR A 60 9.32 -0.70 -15.99
C THR A 60 10.69 -0.03 -15.87
N LYS A 61 11.57 -0.60 -15.03
CA LYS A 61 12.98 -0.26 -14.83
C LYS A 61 13.71 -1.47 -14.27
N GLU A 62 15.03 -1.41 -14.13
CA GLU A 62 15.79 -2.50 -13.50
C GLU A 62 15.27 -2.76 -12.07
N GLY A 63 14.77 -3.97 -11.83
CA GLY A 63 14.11 -4.36 -10.56
C GLY A 63 12.71 -3.77 -10.34
N GLY A 64 12.12 -3.09 -11.33
CA GLY A 64 10.76 -2.53 -11.26
C GLY A 64 9.65 -3.54 -11.57
N PRO A 65 8.37 -3.17 -11.35
CA PRO A 65 7.23 -4.04 -11.62
C PRO A 65 7.13 -4.42 -13.11
N LEU A 66 6.64 -5.63 -13.37
CA LEU A 66 6.40 -6.18 -14.71
C LEU A 66 5.08 -5.68 -15.29
N VAL A 67 5.13 -5.09 -16.48
CA VAL A 67 3.97 -4.51 -17.17
C VAL A 67 3.96 -4.88 -18.65
N TRP A 68 2.76 -4.93 -19.23
CA TRP A 68 2.56 -4.76 -20.66
C TRP A 68 2.30 -3.28 -20.95
N THR A 69 2.94 -2.76 -21.99
CA THR A 69 2.65 -1.43 -22.52
C THR A 69 1.77 -1.57 -23.76
N ILE A 70 0.66 -0.84 -23.79
CA ILE A 70 -0.34 -0.92 -24.85
C ILE A 70 -0.26 0.34 -25.71
N TYR A 71 -0.16 0.15 -27.03
CA TYR A 71 0.03 1.23 -27.99
C TYR A 71 -1.11 1.31 -29.00
N LYS A 72 -1.35 2.53 -29.48
CA LYS A 72 -2.18 2.85 -30.65
C LYS A 72 -1.35 3.59 -31.68
N GLN A 73 -1.48 3.19 -32.93
CA GLN A 73 -0.85 3.87 -34.05
C GLN A 73 -1.69 5.10 -34.44
N GLY A 74 -1.18 6.28 -34.14
CA GLY A 74 -1.77 7.57 -34.49
C GLY A 74 -1.18 8.19 -35.76
N ALA A 75 -1.68 9.36 -36.14
CA ALA A 75 -1.19 10.10 -37.31
C ALA A 75 0.25 10.64 -37.15
N GLU A 76 0.69 10.85 -35.90
CA GLU A 76 2.00 11.42 -35.55
C GLU A 76 2.99 10.41 -34.92
N GLY A 77 2.59 9.14 -34.73
CA GLY A 77 3.47 8.11 -34.14
C GLY A 77 2.75 7.01 -33.36
N GLU A 78 3.50 6.19 -32.62
CA GLU A 78 2.96 5.26 -31.61
C GLU A 78 2.62 6.04 -30.33
N GLU A 79 1.34 6.07 -29.96
CA GLU A 79 0.82 6.65 -28.72
C GLU A 79 0.61 5.53 -27.68
N ILE A 80 0.97 5.77 -26.42
CA ILE A 80 0.70 4.83 -25.33
C ILE A 80 -0.74 5.01 -24.86
N LEU A 81 -1.56 3.97 -25.01
CA LEU A 81 -2.94 3.95 -24.50
C LEU A 81 -3.01 3.64 -23.00
N GLY A 82 -2.00 2.93 -22.47
CA GLY A 82 -1.95 2.57 -21.06
C GLY A 82 -1.06 1.37 -20.80
N TYR A 83 -1.18 0.86 -19.57
CA TYR A 83 -0.37 -0.21 -19.03
C TYR A 83 -1.26 -1.26 -18.39
N ALA A 84 -0.89 -2.54 -18.55
CA ALA A 84 -1.56 -3.64 -17.88
C ALA A 84 -0.55 -4.48 -17.09
N PHE A 85 -0.98 -5.07 -15.98
CA PHE A 85 -0.11 -5.88 -15.11
C PHE A 85 -0.92 -6.88 -14.29
N GLU A 86 -0.21 -7.88 -13.77
CA GLU A 86 -0.79 -8.90 -12.88
C GLU A 86 -0.46 -8.59 -11.43
N THR A 87 -1.46 -8.68 -10.56
CA THR A 87 -1.26 -8.43 -9.12
C THR A 87 -0.25 -9.39 -8.51
N ASN A 88 -0.24 -10.66 -8.93
CA ASN A 88 0.67 -11.67 -8.36
C ASN A 88 2.16 -11.46 -8.68
N ASP A 89 2.47 -10.71 -9.74
CA ASP A 89 3.86 -10.39 -10.08
C ASP A 89 4.45 -9.25 -9.23
N ILE A 90 3.58 -8.47 -8.58
CA ILE A 90 3.95 -7.22 -7.89
C ILE A 90 3.61 -7.30 -6.40
N ALA A 91 2.38 -7.69 -6.09
CA ALA A 91 1.83 -7.79 -4.74
C ALA A 91 1.13 -9.14 -4.57
N LYS A 92 1.92 -10.20 -4.39
CA LYS A 92 1.43 -11.57 -4.17
C LYS A 92 0.90 -11.73 -2.74
N ILE A 93 -0.38 -11.44 -2.54
CA ILE A 93 -1.03 -11.46 -1.22
C ILE A 93 -1.99 -12.66 -1.13
N PRO A 94 -1.80 -13.58 -0.16
CA PRO A 94 -2.72 -14.70 0.07
C PRO A 94 -4.14 -14.26 0.42
N ALA A 95 -5.15 -14.89 -0.18
CA ALA A 95 -6.57 -14.66 0.12
C ALA A 95 -7.14 -15.74 1.09
N TYR A 96 -8.47 -15.87 1.18
CA TYR A 96 -9.13 -16.72 2.18
C TYR A 96 -8.78 -18.21 2.01
N SER A 97 -8.61 -18.67 0.77
CA SER A 97 -8.11 -20.02 0.47
C SER A 97 -6.68 -20.28 0.92
N GLY A 98 -5.92 -19.21 1.17
CA GLY A 98 -4.49 -19.23 1.40
C GLY A 98 -3.63 -19.14 0.16
N GLU A 99 -4.25 -19.20 -1.01
CA GLU A 99 -3.62 -18.89 -2.28
C GLU A 99 -3.95 -17.45 -2.69
N PRO A 100 -3.08 -16.76 -3.42
CA PRO A 100 -3.34 -15.40 -3.85
C PRO A 100 -4.37 -15.36 -4.98
N VAL A 101 -5.13 -14.25 -5.07
CA VAL A 101 -6.04 -14.00 -6.19
C VAL A 101 -5.29 -13.24 -7.28
N ASN A 102 -5.15 -13.85 -8.45
CA ASN A 102 -4.49 -13.20 -9.57
C ASN A 102 -5.49 -12.33 -10.35
N MET A 103 -5.14 -11.07 -10.52
CA MET A 103 -5.98 -10.10 -11.24
C MET A 103 -5.14 -9.35 -12.27
N LEU A 104 -5.72 -9.15 -13.45
CA LEU A 104 -5.24 -8.21 -14.44
C LEU A 104 -5.77 -6.84 -14.08
N VAL A 105 -4.87 -5.87 -13.93
CA VAL A 105 -5.22 -4.47 -13.72
C VAL A 105 -4.68 -3.66 -14.89
N ALA A 106 -5.50 -2.76 -15.42
CA ALA A 106 -5.16 -1.86 -16.50
C ALA A 106 -5.36 -0.41 -16.06
N ILE A 107 -4.37 0.44 -16.35
CA ILE A 107 -4.40 1.88 -16.07
C ILE A 107 -4.03 2.67 -17.33
N ASP A 108 -4.56 3.87 -17.47
CA ASP A 108 -4.16 4.81 -18.52
C ASP A 108 -2.83 5.51 -18.15
N PRO A 109 -2.22 6.29 -19.06
CA PRO A 109 -0.98 7.01 -18.78
C PRO A 109 -1.10 8.11 -17.72
N LYS A 110 -2.33 8.47 -17.32
CA LYS A 110 -2.62 9.46 -16.28
C LYS A 110 -2.81 8.80 -14.91
N GLY A 111 -2.93 7.48 -14.84
CA GLY A 111 -3.16 6.76 -13.60
C GLY A 111 -4.64 6.53 -13.29
N VAL A 112 -5.52 6.62 -14.29
CA VAL A 112 -6.93 6.23 -14.15
C VAL A 112 -7.05 4.73 -14.41
N TYR A 113 -7.77 4.02 -13.54
CA TYR A 113 -8.11 2.62 -13.74
C TYR A 113 -9.05 2.47 -14.96
N LEU A 114 -8.60 1.70 -15.95
CA LEU A 114 -9.38 1.34 -17.14
C LEU A 114 -10.13 0.01 -16.95
N GLY A 115 -9.65 -0.83 -16.04
CA GLY A 115 -10.31 -2.09 -15.70
C GLY A 115 -9.51 -2.95 -14.74
N ALA A 116 -10.21 -3.72 -13.93
CA ALA A 116 -9.66 -4.86 -13.19
C ALA A 116 -10.44 -6.13 -13.54
N LYS A 117 -9.75 -7.25 -13.78
CA LYS A 117 -10.35 -8.54 -14.15
C LYS A 117 -9.68 -9.67 -13.39
N VAL A 118 -10.48 -10.58 -12.83
CA VAL A 118 -9.97 -11.77 -12.13
C VAL A 118 -9.48 -12.79 -13.16
N LEU A 119 -8.19 -13.15 -13.09
CA LEU A 119 -7.55 -14.15 -13.94
C LEU A 119 -7.66 -15.55 -13.34
N GLU A 120 -7.43 -15.66 -12.03
CA GLU A 120 -7.41 -16.92 -11.31
C GLU A 120 -7.66 -16.70 -9.80
N HIS A 121 -8.45 -17.58 -9.17
CA HIS A 121 -8.68 -17.61 -7.74
C HIS A 121 -9.01 -19.02 -7.24
N HIS A 122 -8.71 -19.29 -5.96
CA HIS A 122 -8.96 -20.59 -5.31
C HIS A 122 -10.01 -20.50 -4.19
N GLU A 123 -10.88 -19.50 -4.27
CA GLU A 123 -11.77 -19.08 -3.20
C GLU A 123 -12.99 -20.02 -3.05
N PRO A 124 -13.06 -20.86 -2.00
CA PRO A 124 -14.04 -21.94 -1.91
C PRO A 124 -15.47 -21.42 -1.82
N ILE A 125 -15.71 -20.31 -1.10
CA ILE A 125 -17.07 -19.75 -0.93
C ILE A 125 -17.62 -19.17 -2.24
N ILE A 126 -16.73 -18.74 -3.13
CA ILE A 126 -17.10 -18.24 -4.45
C ILE A 126 -17.45 -19.43 -5.34
N LEU A 127 -16.62 -20.47 -5.31
CA LEU A 127 -16.85 -21.68 -6.09
C LEU A 127 -18.02 -22.54 -5.57
N ALA A 128 -18.42 -22.38 -4.30
CA ALA A 128 -19.49 -23.13 -3.67
C ALA A 128 -20.87 -22.45 -3.69
N GLY A 129 -20.99 -21.18 -4.13
CA GLY A 129 -22.32 -20.55 -4.19
C GLY A 129 -22.42 -19.07 -4.54
N ILE A 130 -21.33 -18.30 -4.61
CA ILE A 130 -21.40 -16.90 -5.05
C ILE A 130 -21.12 -16.81 -6.55
N PRO A 131 -22.05 -16.29 -7.38
CA PRO A 131 -21.83 -16.16 -8.82
C PRO A 131 -20.58 -15.34 -9.13
N GLU A 132 -19.76 -15.80 -10.07
CA GLU A 132 -18.55 -15.09 -10.54
C GLU A 132 -18.85 -13.67 -11.04
N SER A 133 -20.07 -13.44 -11.57
CA SER A 133 -20.53 -12.11 -11.96
C SER A 133 -20.47 -11.08 -10.83
N LYS A 134 -20.58 -11.50 -9.56
CA LYS A 134 -20.43 -10.60 -8.42
C LYS A 134 -18.98 -10.15 -8.21
N LEU A 135 -17.98 -11.00 -8.51
CA LEU A 135 -16.58 -10.59 -8.52
C LEU A 135 -16.29 -9.60 -9.67
N HIS A 136 -16.92 -9.82 -10.83
CA HIS A 136 -16.83 -8.86 -11.94
C HIS A 136 -17.47 -7.52 -11.56
N ASN A 137 -18.60 -7.52 -10.86
CA ASN A 137 -19.21 -6.29 -10.37
C ASN A 137 -18.35 -5.59 -9.31
N PHE A 138 -17.68 -6.34 -8.44
CA PHE A 138 -16.72 -5.78 -7.49
C PHE A 138 -15.55 -5.07 -8.22
N THR A 139 -14.91 -5.76 -9.16
CA THR A 139 -13.74 -5.24 -9.90
C THR A 139 -14.09 -4.09 -10.86
N LYS A 140 -15.33 -4.00 -11.34
CA LYS A 140 -15.80 -2.84 -12.14
C LYS A 140 -15.91 -1.54 -11.36
N GLN A 141 -15.97 -1.58 -10.04
CA GLN A 141 -16.07 -0.35 -9.23
C GLN A 141 -14.80 0.51 -9.30
N TYR A 142 -13.69 -0.05 -9.77
CA TYR A 142 -12.43 0.69 -9.94
C TYR A 142 -12.43 1.52 -11.22
N ASP A 143 -13.26 1.19 -12.21
CA ASP A 143 -13.28 1.84 -13.52
C ASP A 143 -13.53 3.35 -13.36
N GLY A 144 -12.58 4.17 -13.83
CA GLY A 144 -12.64 5.63 -13.72
C GLY A 144 -12.12 6.23 -12.41
N LEU A 145 -11.71 5.41 -11.44
CA LEU A 145 -10.99 5.88 -10.24
C LEU A 145 -9.52 6.15 -10.56
N HIS A 146 -8.84 6.92 -9.71
CA HIS A 146 -7.42 7.22 -9.84
C HIS A 146 -6.56 6.36 -8.91
N VAL A 147 -5.36 5.98 -9.34
CA VAL A 147 -4.38 5.22 -8.53
C VAL A 147 -3.89 5.96 -7.28
N SER A 148 -4.13 7.28 -7.20
CA SER A 148 -3.85 8.11 -6.03
C SER A 148 -5.01 8.18 -5.04
N ASP A 149 -6.19 7.70 -5.43
CA ASP A 149 -7.35 7.72 -4.58
C ASP A 149 -7.18 6.73 -3.43
N ARG A 150 -7.65 7.12 -2.25
CA ARG A 150 -7.70 6.22 -1.09
C ARG A 150 -8.92 5.31 -1.23
N LEU A 151 -8.73 4.11 -1.76
CA LEU A 151 -9.80 3.14 -1.99
C LEU A 151 -9.96 2.17 -0.82
N LYS A 152 -11.19 2.00 -0.34
CA LYS A 152 -11.50 1.17 0.82
C LYS A 152 -12.76 0.33 0.62
N VAL A 153 -12.71 -0.94 1.02
CA VAL A 153 -13.91 -1.80 1.01
C VAL A 153 -14.78 -1.56 2.25
N GLY A 154 -16.05 -1.19 2.04
CA GLY A 154 -17.04 -0.88 3.08
C GLY A 154 -16.82 0.47 3.78
N GLY A 155 -17.79 0.92 4.59
CA GLY A 155 -17.76 2.15 5.37
C GLY A 155 -18.76 3.23 4.94
N ASN A 156 -18.93 4.25 5.79
CA ASN A 156 -19.63 5.49 5.44
C ASN A 156 -18.74 6.38 4.58
N LYS A 157 -19.34 7.10 3.61
CA LYS A 157 -18.65 8.15 2.85
C LYS A 157 -18.00 9.15 3.80
N THR A 158 -16.69 9.03 3.96
CA THR A 158 -15.87 9.99 4.70
C THR A 158 -15.19 10.92 3.70
N GLU A 159 -14.94 12.17 4.11
CA GLU A 159 -14.16 13.08 3.27
C GLU A 159 -12.78 12.46 3.04
N ASN A 160 -12.34 12.44 1.77
CA ASN A 160 -11.01 11.97 1.34
C ASN A 160 -10.76 10.44 1.25
N VAL A 161 -11.82 9.61 1.27
CA VAL A 161 -11.74 8.15 1.00
C VAL A 161 -12.88 7.71 0.07
N ILE A 162 -12.56 6.94 -0.97
CA ILE A 162 -13.55 6.35 -1.89
C ILE A 162 -13.88 4.95 -1.40
N HIS A 163 -15.17 4.72 -1.14
CA HIS A 163 -15.67 3.44 -0.66
C HIS A 163 -16.08 2.55 -1.82
N ILE A 164 -15.61 1.30 -1.77
CA ILE A 164 -15.91 0.20 -2.67
C ILE A 164 -16.85 -0.76 -1.93
N ASP A 165 -17.94 -1.16 -2.57
CA ASP A 165 -18.89 -2.09 -1.98
C ASP A 165 -18.25 -3.46 -1.75
N GLY A 166 -18.44 -4.02 -0.56
CA GLY A 166 -17.99 -5.36 -0.24
C GLY A 166 -18.82 -6.45 -0.93
N LEU A 167 -18.31 -7.67 -0.92
CA LEU A 167 -19.03 -8.85 -1.38
C LEU A 167 -19.53 -9.65 -0.19
N SER A 168 -20.84 -9.62 0.01
CA SER A 168 -21.60 -10.47 0.92
C SER A 168 -21.17 -11.95 0.86
N GLY A 169 -20.67 -12.49 1.97
CA GLY A 169 -20.16 -13.86 2.07
C GLY A 169 -18.72 -14.08 1.60
N ALA A 170 -18.09 -13.10 0.93
CA ALA A 170 -16.69 -13.13 0.50
C ALA A 170 -15.98 -11.79 0.80
N THR A 171 -16.36 -11.12 1.89
CA THR A 171 -15.85 -9.79 2.25
C THR A 171 -14.34 -9.81 2.41
N VAL A 172 -13.82 -10.84 3.07
CA VAL A 172 -12.39 -11.09 3.22
C VAL A 172 -11.67 -11.15 1.88
N THR A 173 -12.18 -11.96 0.95
CA THR A 173 -11.60 -12.15 -0.38
C THR A 173 -11.50 -10.81 -1.10
N VAL A 174 -12.59 -10.03 -1.12
CA VAL A 174 -12.60 -8.75 -1.82
C VAL A 174 -11.78 -7.66 -1.12
N MET A 175 -11.60 -7.72 0.20
CA MET A 175 -10.65 -6.87 0.91
C MET A 175 -9.21 -7.14 0.47
N VAL A 176 -8.81 -8.41 0.40
CA VAL A 176 -7.47 -8.78 -0.10
C VAL A 176 -7.29 -8.39 -1.57
N MET A 177 -8.33 -8.58 -2.40
CA MET A 177 -8.32 -8.14 -3.78
C MET A 177 -8.12 -6.61 -3.89
N ASN A 178 -8.81 -5.81 -3.07
CA ASN A 178 -8.61 -4.36 -3.01
C ASN A 178 -7.16 -4.00 -2.67
N VAL A 179 -6.59 -4.62 -1.63
CA VAL A 179 -5.18 -4.38 -1.27
C VAL A 179 -4.25 -4.76 -2.43
N GLY A 180 -4.48 -5.90 -3.07
CA GLY A 180 -3.70 -6.34 -4.23
C GLY A 180 -3.76 -5.36 -5.41
N ILE A 181 -4.96 -4.89 -5.78
CA ILE A 181 -5.18 -3.93 -6.87
C ILE A 181 -4.54 -2.58 -6.54
N VAL A 182 -4.81 -2.00 -5.38
CA VAL A 182 -4.32 -0.68 -5.00
C VAL A 182 -2.79 -0.69 -4.86
N LYS A 183 -2.23 -1.69 -4.17
CA LYS A 183 -0.78 -1.78 -3.94
C LYS A 183 -0.01 -1.98 -5.24
N SER A 184 -0.46 -2.89 -6.11
CA SER A 184 0.21 -3.13 -7.39
C SER A 184 0.11 -1.93 -8.33
N ALA A 185 -1.06 -1.30 -8.42
CA ALA A 185 -1.26 -0.12 -9.26
C ALA A 185 -0.46 1.08 -8.78
N THR A 186 -0.39 1.32 -7.47
CA THR A 186 0.44 2.38 -6.89
C THR A 186 1.93 2.15 -7.20
N GLN A 187 2.42 0.91 -7.08
CA GLN A 187 3.81 0.58 -7.40
C GLN A 187 4.13 0.79 -8.88
N VAL A 188 3.23 0.37 -9.78
CA VAL A 188 3.38 0.56 -11.23
C VAL A 188 3.34 2.04 -11.59
N ALA A 189 2.36 2.78 -11.09
CA ALA A 189 2.22 4.21 -11.35
C ALA A 189 3.44 5.01 -10.88
N ARG A 190 3.99 4.69 -9.69
CA ARG A 190 5.26 5.28 -9.21
C ARG A 190 6.45 4.89 -10.08
N ALA A 191 6.53 3.64 -10.50
CA ALA A 191 7.66 3.16 -11.32
C ALA A 191 7.67 3.80 -12.71
N LEU A 192 6.50 4.09 -13.27
CA LEU A 192 6.30 4.77 -14.55
C LEU A 192 6.33 6.31 -14.45
N GLY A 193 6.44 6.87 -13.24
CA GLY A 193 6.41 8.33 -13.03
C GLY A 193 5.04 8.98 -13.24
N ILE A 194 3.96 8.19 -13.29
CA ILE A 194 2.57 8.66 -13.43
C ILE A 194 2.13 9.42 -12.18
N ILE A 195 2.50 8.89 -11.02
CA ILE A 195 2.35 9.57 -9.74
C ILE A 195 3.74 9.82 -9.17
N SER A 196 3.92 10.98 -8.55
CA SER A 196 5.14 11.27 -7.80
C SER A 196 5.35 10.18 -6.76
N ALA A 197 6.59 9.70 -6.60
CA ALA A 197 6.98 9.09 -5.33
C ALA A 197 6.55 10.08 -4.25
N SER A 198 5.74 9.63 -3.28
CA SER A 198 5.13 10.57 -2.34
C SER A 198 6.22 11.46 -1.74
N GLN A 199 5.98 12.76 -1.66
CA GLN A 199 6.80 13.67 -0.84
C GLN A 199 6.64 13.37 0.67
N GLU A 200 6.05 12.22 1.00
CA GLU A 200 5.96 11.74 2.36
C GLU A 200 7.37 11.45 2.85
N VAL A 201 7.62 11.92 4.07
CA VAL A 201 8.84 11.66 4.80
C VAL A 201 9.06 10.15 4.83
N ILE A 202 10.11 9.68 4.14
CA ILE A 202 10.42 8.26 4.09
C ILE A 202 11.15 7.94 5.39
N GLN A 203 10.49 7.18 6.27
CA GLN A 203 11.14 6.57 7.42
C GLN A 203 11.84 5.28 6.95
N PRO A 204 13.18 5.22 6.94
CA PRO A 204 13.88 3.99 6.59
C PRO A 204 13.53 2.87 7.58
N MET A 205 13.71 1.62 7.16
CA MET A 205 13.46 0.44 8.00
C MET A 205 14.26 0.54 9.29
N GLY A 206 13.57 0.63 10.43
CA GLY A 206 14.19 0.63 11.75
C GLY A 206 14.21 -0.75 12.39
N THR A 207 14.90 -0.87 13.52
CA THR A 207 15.01 -2.13 14.26
C THR A 207 14.66 -1.93 15.73
N ILE A 208 14.15 -2.99 16.36
CA ILE A 208 13.85 -3.00 17.79
C ILE A 208 15.13 -3.36 18.54
N TYR A 209 15.44 -2.63 19.61
CA TYR A 209 16.58 -2.98 20.45
C TYR A 209 16.33 -4.29 21.20
N PRO A 210 17.19 -5.32 21.05
CA PRO A 210 16.97 -6.63 21.66
C PRO A 210 17.16 -6.61 23.18
N ASP A 211 18.00 -5.72 23.71
CA ASP A 211 18.40 -5.70 25.12
C ASP A 211 17.71 -4.59 25.94
N VAL A 212 16.62 -3.99 25.43
CA VAL A 212 15.88 -2.94 26.14
C VAL A 212 14.74 -3.55 26.94
N PHE A 213 15.04 -3.89 28.19
CA PHE A 213 14.07 -4.36 29.17
C PHE A 213 14.04 -3.49 30.44
N ALA A 214 12.86 -3.02 30.80
CA ALA A 214 12.56 -2.46 32.11
C ALA A 214 11.29 -3.11 32.67
N LYS A 215 11.32 -3.54 33.93
CA LYS A 215 10.10 -4.03 34.61
C LYS A 215 9.12 -2.86 34.77
N SER A 216 7.87 -3.07 34.38
CA SER A 216 6.84 -2.02 34.37
C SER A 216 5.47 -2.59 34.73
N ASP A 217 4.55 -1.73 35.18
CA ASP A 217 3.15 -2.06 35.44
C ASP A 217 2.23 -1.62 34.29
N TRP A 218 0.97 -2.06 34.35
CA TRP A 218 -0.04 -1.75 33.34
C TRP A 218 -0.29 -0.25 33.17
N THR A 219 -0.37 0.49 34.28
CA THR A 219 -0.64 1.93 34.26
C THR A 219 0.47 2.71 33.58
N THR A 220 1.72 2.31 33.80
CA THR A 220 2.90 2.94 33.20
C THR A 220 2.97 2.66 31.70
N LEU A 221 2.77 1.41 31.26
CA LEU A 221 2.83 1.07 29.83
C LEU A 221 1.65 1.64 29.04
N THR A 222 0.48 1.77 29.65
CA THR A 222 -0.66 2.45 29.01
C THR A 222 -0.49 3.97 29.01
N GLY A 223 0.11 4.53 30.06
CA GLY A 223 0.36 5.97 30.22
C GLY A 223 1.45 6.51 29.30
N ASP A 224 2.56 5.78 29.12
CA ASP A 224 3.65 6.17 28.22
C ASP A 224 3.35 5.86 26.75
N GLY A 225 2.37 4.97 26.51
CA GLY A 225 1.90 4.63 25.19
C GLY A 225 2.50 3.40 24.54
N SER A 226 3.28 2.64 25.29
CA SER A 226 3.71 1.30 24.92
C SER A 226 2.51 0.34 24.73
N ILE A 227 1.38 0.62 25.38
CA ILE A 227 0.09 -0.05 25.17
C ILE A 227 -0.94 1.03 24.84
N ARG A 228 -1.63 0.87 23.70
CA ARG A 228 -2.71 1.78 23.27
C ARG A 228 -4.07 1.12 23.42
N LYS A 229 -5.11 1.95 23.41
CA LYS A 229 -6.50 1.54 23.63
C LYS A 229 -7.41 2.15 22.57
N LEU A 230 -8.18 1.30 21.91
CA LEU A 230 -9.35 1.66 21.12
C LEU A 230 -10.60 1.39 21.96
N TYR A 231 -11.36 2.44 22.27
CA TYR A 231 -12.63 2.32 22.99
C TYR A 231 -13.77 2.86 22.13
N LEU A 232 -14.81 2.07 22.00
CA LEU A 232 -16.03 2.39 21.27
C LEU A 232 -17.23 2.19 22.19
N ASN A 233 -18.08 3.21 22.28
CA ASN A 233 -19.42 3.07 22.86
C ASN A 233 -20.45 2.85 21.75
N ARG A 234 -21.67 2.46 22.12
CA ARG A 234 -22.73 2.18 21.14
C ARG A 234 -23.11 3.42 20.33
N LYS A 235 -23.12 4.61 20.94
CA LYS A 235 -23.39 5.88 20.25
C LYS A 235 -22.45 6.12 19.06
N THR A 236 -21.13 6.01 19.26
CA THR A 236 -20.13 6.21 18.21
C THR A 236 -20.29 5.20 17.08
N VAL A 237 -20.71 3.98 17.39
CA VAL A 237 -21.02 2.98 16.37
C VAL A 237 -22.28 3.33 15.60
N ASP A 238 -23.38 3.68 16.28
CA ASP A 238 -24.63 4.10 15.64
C ASP A 238 -24.42 5.28 14.68
N GLU A 239 -23.69 6.31 15.14
CA GLU A 239 -23.35 7.49 14.34
C GLU A 239 -22.55 7.13 13.07
N ALA A 240 -21.67 6.14 13.15
CA ALA A 240 -20.88 5.68 12.02
C ALA A 240 -21.69 4.93 10.95
N PHE A 241 -22.95 4.56 11.21
CA PHE A 241 -23.83 3.90 10.24
C PHE A 241 -24.94 4.81 9.69
N VAL A 242 -25.03 6.06 10.16
CA VAL A 242 -26.03 7.03 9.67
C VAL A 242 -25.89 7.24 8.16
N GLY A 243 -27.00 7.17 7.42
CA GLY A 243 -27.02 7.29 5.96
C GLY A 243 -26.70 6.01 5.20
N THR A 244 -26.56 4.86 5.88
CA THR A 244 -26.43 3.54 5.24
C THR A 244 -27.71 2.73 5.37
N GLU A 245 -27.84 1.65 4.60
CA GLU A 245 -28.95 0.71 4.75
C GLU A 245 -28.98 0.00 6.12
N ALA A 246 -27.88 0.06 6.88
CA ALA A 246 -27.73 -0.56 8.19
C ALA A 246 -27.90 0.43 9.37
N GLU A 247 -28.38 1.65 9.12
CA GLU A 247 -28.54 2.69 10.14
C GLU A 247 -29.32 2.21 11.37
N HIS A 248 -30.48 1.57 11.14
CA HIS A 248 -31.37 1.10 12.21
C HIS A 248 -31.16 -0.36 12.63
N VAL A 249 -30.10 -1.03 12.12
CA VAL A 249 -29.77 -2.41 12.50
C VAL A 249 -28.99 -2.40 13.81
N GLU A 250 -29.52 -3.07 14.84
CA GLU A 250 -28.90 -3.12 16.18
C GLU A 250 -28.66 -1.72 16.83
N GLU A 251 -29.42 -0.71 16.40
CA GLU A 251 -29.35 0.65 16.95
C GLU A 251 -29.63 0.64 18.46
N ALA A 252 -28.80 1.34 19.23
CA ALA A 252 -28.92 1.37 20.69
C ALA A 252 -30.11 2.24 21.14
N SER A 253 -30.82 1.80 22.17
CA SER A 253 -31.80 2.67 22.85
C SER A 253 -31.09 3.87 23.50
N SER A 254 -31.82 4.94 23.80
CA SER A 254 -31.28 6.15 24.44
C SER A 254 -30.49 5.84 25.73
N GLU A 255 -30.93 4.84 26.49
CA GLU A 255 -30.29 4.39 27.73
C GLU A 255 -28.99 3.61 27.46
N GLN A 256 -28.91 2.90 26.33
CA GLN A 256 -27.78 2.04 25.95
C GLN A 256 -26.69 2.78 25.19
N LYS A 257 -26.92 4.03 24.75
CA LYS A 257 -25.97 4.77 23.91
C LYS A 257 -24.58 4.95 24.54
N GLN A 258 -24.51 5.01 25.87
CA GLN A 258 -23.25 5.12 26.60
C GLN A 258 -22.62 3.77 26.97
N ASP A 259 -23.30 2.66 26.71
CA ASP A 259 -22.76 1.33 27.00
C ASP A 259 -21.52 1.07 26.15
N MET A 260 -20.56 0.37 26.74
CA MET A 260 -19.37 -0.09 26.04
C MET A 260 -19.79 -1.05 24.91
N PHE A 261 -19.35 -0.73 23.69
CA PHE A 261 -19.49 -1.62 22.54
C PHE A 261 -18.25 -2.50 22.39
N ALA A 262 -17.07 -1.89 22.34
CA ALA A 262 -15.78 -2.59 22.30
C ALA A 262 -14.70 -1.80 23.05
N GLU A 263 -13.84 -2.52 23.75
CA GLU A 263 -12.57 -2.01 24.24
C GLU A 263 -11.47 -2.97 23.80
N VAL A 264 -10.50 -2.47 23.03
CA VAL A 264 -9.38 -3.25 22.49
C VAL A 264 -8.08 -2.54 22.85
N TYR A 265 -7.28 -3.17 23.70
CA TYR A 265 -5.89 -2.80 23.94
C TYR A 265 -4.98 -3.49 22.96
N PHE A 266 -3.97 -2.78 22.48
CA PHE A 266 -3.04 -3.30 21.50
C PHE A 266 -1.64 -2.75 21.73
N ALA A 267 -0.65 -3.60 21.46
CA ALA A 267 0.75 -3.26 21.63
C ALA A 267 1.64 -4.08 20.70
N GLN A 268 2.82 -3.53 20.42
CA GLN A 268 3.87 -4.25 19.72
C GLN A 268 4.61 -5.16 20.71
N LEU A 269 4.40 -6.47 20.58
CA LEU A 269 4.77 -7.48 21.56
C LEU A 269 6.25 -7.86 21.50
N ASP A 270 6.85 -7.82 20.32
CA ASP A 270 8.27 -8.16 20.11
C ASP A 270 9.24 -7.14 20.75
N ILE A 271 8.76 -6.00 21.24
CA ILE A 271 9.52 -5.09 22.10
C ILE A 271 9.76 -5.74 23.48
N PRO A 272 11.01 -5.98 23.92
CA PRO A 272 11.27 -6.76 25.14
C PRO A 272 10.62 -6.18 26.41
N THR A 273 10.65 -4.86 26.59
CA THR A 273 9.96 -4.18 27.70
C THR A 273 8.45 -4.41 27.68
N VAL A 274 7.82 -4.47 26.51
CA VAL A 274 6.36 -4.67 26.40
C VAL A 274 6.02 -6.16 26.55
N GLY A 275 6.66 -7.01 25.75
CA GLY A 275 6.38 -8.43 25.68
C GLY A 275 6.64 -9.16 26.99
N ARG A 276 7.82 -9.00 27.59
CA ARG A 276 8.18 -9.72 28.83
C ARG A 276 7.27 -9.33 30.00
N ASN A 277 6.87 -8.06 30.12
CA ASN A 277 5.94 -7.65 31.16
C ASN A 277 4.52 -8.19 30.91
N LEU A 278 4.04 -8.23 29.67
CA LEU A 278 2.68 -8.69 29.34
C LEU A 278 2.50 -10.20 29.44
N VAL A 279 3.35 -10.98 28.77
CA VAL A 279 3.18 -12.44 28.64
C VAL A 279 4.15 -13.25 29.49
N GLY A 280 5.08 -12.60 30.17
CA GLY A 280 6.14 -13.26 30.94
C GLY A 280 7.31 -13.71 30.05
N ASP A 281 8.45 -13.99 30.69
CA ASP A 281 9.69 -14.31 29.99
C ASP A 281 9.58 -15.57 29.12
N SER A 282 8.98 -16.64 29.63
CA SER A 282 8.91 -17.92 28.91
C SER A 282 8.04 -17.85 27.65
N GLU A 283 6.90 -17.18 27.72
CA GLU A 283 6.02 -17.03 26.56
C GLU A 283 6.63 -16.04 25.55
N TYR A 284 7.25 -14.96 26.03
CA TYR A 284 7.97 -14.02 25.17
C TYR A 284 9.10 -14.72 24.39
N ASP A 285 9.96 -15.48 25.08
CA ASP A 285 11.06 -16.20 24.45
C ASP A 285 10.56 -17.25 23.44
N TYR A 286 9.43 -17.92 23.73
CA TYR A 286 8.78 -18.83 22.79
C TYR A 286 8.32 -18.10 21.51
N ILE A 287 7.63 -16.97 21.65
CA ILE A 287 7.16 -16.18 20.51
C ILE A 287 8.34 -15.69 19.68
N MET A 288 9.36 -15.09 20.33
CA MET A 288 10.55 -14.60 19.65
C MET A 288 11.31 -15.72 18.91
N SER A 289 11.32 -16.94 19.47
CA SER A 289 11.93 -18.11 18.78
C SER A 289 11.15 -18.57 17.55
N SER A 290 9.86 -18.23 17.46
CA SER A 290 8.98 -18.59 16.34
C SER A 290 9.00 -17.57 15.19
N LEU A 291 9.41 -16.33 15.47
CA LEU A 291 9.49 -15.26 14.49
C LEU A 291 10.68 -15.46 13.55
N LYS A 292 10.45 -15.27 12.26
CA LYS A 292 11.51 -15.19 11.25
C LYS A 292 12.02 -13.76 11.12
N LEU A 293 13.13 -13.60 10.39
CA LEU A 293 13.69 -12.29 10.07
C LEU A 293 12.64 -11.42 9.34
N GLY A 294 12.43 -10.20 9.84
CA GLY A 294 11.44 -9.26 9.29
C GLY A 294 9.99 -9.56 9.67
N GLU A 295 9.73 -10.56 10.51
CA GLU A 295 8.42 -10.77 11.13
C GLU A 295 8.33 -10.03 12.47
N HIS A 296 7.13 -9.55 12.77
CA HIS A 296 6.85 -8.79 13.99
C HIS A 296 5.64 -9.37 14.71
N ALA A 297 5.61 -9.27 16.05
CA ALA A 297 4.48 -9.75 16.85
C ALA A 297 3.71 -8.57 17.44
N LEU A 298 2.39 -8.60 17.28
CA LEU A 298 1.45 -7.70 17.94
C LEU A 298 0.59 -8.47 18.94
N ILE A 299 0.23 -7.86 20.05
CA ILE A 299 -0.73 -8.42 21.00
C ILE A 299 -1.98 -7.54 21.04
N LEU A 300 -3.14 -8.19 21.00
CA LEU A 300 -4.45 -7.59 21.15
C LEU A 300 -5.20 -8.24 22.31
N MET A 301 -5.80 -7.40 23.14
CA MET A 301 -6.53 -7.78 24.34
C MET A 301 -7.84 -7.00 24.37
N GLY A 302 -8.98 -7.68 24.32
CA GLY A 302 -10.26 -7.01 24.12
C GLY A 302 -11.42 -7.57 24.93
N THR A 303 -12.39 -6.69 25.15
CA THR A 303 -13.67 -6.95 25.82
C THR A 303 -14.81 -6.30 25.03
N GLY A 304 -15.96 -6.98 24.94
CA GLY A 304 -17.12 -6.52 24.16
C GLY A 304 -17.15 -7.11 22.75
N TYR A 305 -17.29 -6.27 21.72
CA TYR A 305 -17.33 -6.71 20.32
C TYR A 305 -16.00 -7.36 19.90
N SER A 306 -16.10 -8.61 19.42
CA SER A 306 -14.93 -9.40 19.05
C SER A 306 -14.18 -8.81 17.86
N PHE A 307 -12.88 -8.57 18.05
CA PHE A 307 -11.95 -8.22 16.96
C PHE A 307 -11.60 -9.40 16.06
N LYS A 308 -11.96 -10.64 16.45
CA LYS A 308 -11.64 -11.85 15.69
C LYS A 308 -12.57 -12.15 14.53
N GLY A 309 -13.78 -11.58 14.54
CA GLY A 309 -14.78 -11.88 13.52
C GLY A 309 -15.81 -12.93 13.90
N SER A 310 -16.84 -13.05 13.07
CA SER A 310 -17.94 -14.03 13.22
C SER A 310 -17.69 -15.37 12.51
N GLY A 311 -16.62 -15.46 11.70
CA GLY A 311 -16.34 -16.59 10.81
C GLY A 311 -15.07 -17.36 11.12
N TYR A 312 -14.61 -17.38 12.39
CA TYR A 312 -13.36 -18.05 12.78
C TYR A 312 -13.40 -19.55 12.46
N VAL A 313 -12.72 -19.94 11.37
CA VAL A 313 -12.46 -21.32 10.94
C VAL A 313 -10.98 -21.44 10.62
N ARG A 314 -10.39 -22.62 10.84
CA ARG A 314 -8.99 -22.88 10.45
C ARG A 314 -8.81 -22.63 8.95
N GLY A 315 -7.78 -21.86 8.58
CA GLY A 315 -7.43 -21.39 7.24
C GLY A 315 -7.90 -19.97 6.89
N ALA A 316 -8.82 -19.38 7.68
CA ALA A 316 -9.47 -18.11 7.37
C ALA A 316 -8.61 -16.87 7.68
N ILE A 317 -8.99 -15.74 7.10
CA ILE A 317 -8.46 -14.39 7.42
C ILE A 317 -9.40 -13.70 8.41
N PHE A 318 -8.84 -12.86 9.27
CA PHE A 318 -9.58 -12.00 10.17
C PHE A 318 -10.33 -10.90 9.40
N ASP A 319 -11.66 -10.91 9.47
CA ASP A 319 -12.53 -10.02 8.70
C ASP A 319 -12.78 -8.66 9.36
N ARG A 320 -12.34 -8.49 10.62
CA ARG A 320 -12.56 -7.28 11.42
C ARG A 320 -11.30 -6.55 11.84
N LEU A 321 -10.13 -7.08 11.51
CA LEU A 321 -8.85 -6.57 12.01
C LEU A 321 -7.87 -6.34 10.88
N GLN A 322 -7.33 -5.12 10.81
CA GLN A 322 -6.24 -4.77 9.91
C GLN A 322 -5.24 -3.84 10.61
N ILE A 323 -3.99 -3.84 10.14
CA ILE A 323 -2.99 -2.82 10.49
C ILE A 323 -2.80 -1.91 9.28
N LEU A 324 -2.79 -0.60 9.49
CA LEU A 324 -2.50 0.37 8.44
C LEU A 324 -1.14 1.01 8.70
N GLN A 325 -0.24 0.98 7.71
CA GLN A 325 1.06 1.64 7.80
C GLN A 325 1.52 2.13 6.44
N ASN A 326 1.96 3.38 6.33
CA ASN A 326 2.49 3.97 5.09
C ASN A 326 1.54 3.81 3.87
N GLY A 327 0.23 3.85 4.11
CA GLY A 327 -0.80 3.66 3.08
C GLY A 327 -1.11 2.20 2.72
N ASP A 328 -0.34 1.23 3.24
CA ASP A 328 -0.63 -0.20 3.10
C ASP A 328 -1.56 -0.70 4.21
N ALA A 329 -2.41 -1.68 3.88
CA ALA A 329 -3.24 -2.41 4.83
C ALA A 329 -2.78 -3.87 4.96
N PHE A 330 -2.57 -4.33 6.19
CA PHE A 330 -2.14 -5.69 6.52
C PHE A 330 -3.29 -6.46 7.15
N ALA A 331 -3.74 -7.52 6.49
CA ALA A 331 -4.74 -8.43 6.98
C ALA A 331 -4.07 -9.69 7.56
N PHE A 332 -4.66 -10.27 8.60
CA PHE A 332 -4.08 -11.45 9.28
C PHE A 332 -4.79 -12.74 8.93
N ARG A 333 -4.05 -13.85 8.87
CA ARG A 333 -4.61 -15.21 8.78
C ARG A 333 -4.65 -15.89 10.14
N ASP A 334 -5.42 -16.96 10.24
CA ASP A 334 -5.41 -17.82 11.42
C ASP A 334 -4.02 -18.44 11.71
N LEU A 335 -3.24 -18.73 10.67
CA LEU A 335 -1.85 -19.21 10.79
C LEU A 335 -0.91 -18.15 11.37
N ASP A 336 -1.31 -16.89 11.32
CA ASP A 336 -0.57 -15.76 11.88
C ASP A 336 -1.05 -15.44 13.30
N HIS A 337 -1.98 -16.24 13.83
CA HIS A 337 -2.64 -15.99 15.09
C HIS A 337 -2.33 -17.07 16.13
N SER A 338 -2.10 -16.63 17.36
CA SER A 338 -2.10 -17.51 18.52
C SER A 338 -2.90 -16.91 19.67
N ARG A 339 -3.47 -17.78 20.51
CA ARG A 339 -4.22 -17.34 21.71
C ARG A 339 -3.25 -17.18 22.87
N VAL A 340 -3.41 -16.09 23.61
CA VAL A 340 -2.66 -15.89 24.86
C VAL A 340 -3.47 -16.45 26.03
N PRO A 341 -2.92 -17.41 26.81
CA PRO A 341 -3.62 -17.99 27.95
C PRO A 341 -3.80 -16.99 29.09
N ASP A 342 -2.74 -16.24 29.42
CA ASP A 342 -2.78 -15.25 30.51
C ASP A 342 -1.98 -13.98 30.28
N ILE A 343 -2.37 -12.91 30.99
CA ILE A 343 -1.62 -11.65 31.06
C ILE A 343 -1.05 -11.54 32.47
N TYR A 344 0.28 -11.42 32.58
CA TYR A 344 0.99 -11.50 33.86
C TYR A 344 1.34 -10.13 34.47
N ILE A 345 1.13 -9.05 33.71
CA ILE A 345 1.45 -7.71 34.20
C ILE A 345 0.50 -7.29 35.33
N GLU A 346 1.06 -6.67 36.36
CA GLU A 346 0.29 -6.17 37.49
C GLU A 346 -0.62 -4.99 37.07
N GLY A 347 -1.88 -5.02 37.53
CA GLY A 347 -2.86 -3.97 37.26
C GLY A 347 -3.60 -4.08 35.94
N ALA A 348 -3.36 -5.13 35.14
CA ALA A 348 -4.13 -5.37 33.91
C ALA A 348 -5.61 -5.71 34.21
N PRO A 349 -6.57 -5.18 33.44
CA PRO A 349 -7.97 -5.58 33.54
C PRO A 349 -8.17 -6.99 32.99
N GLN A 350 -9.35 -7.56 33.27
CA GLN A 350 -9.75 -8.86 32.72
C GLN A 350 -10.23 -8.71 31.27
N PHE A 351 -9.76 -9.60 30.40
CA PHE A 351 -10.07 -9.58 28.97
C PHE A 351 -10.81 -10.85 28.54
N SER A 352 -11.88 -10.70 27.76
CA SER A 352 -12.56 -11.86 27.17
C SER A 352 -11.75 -12.48 26.03
N GLU A 353 -10.98 -11.67 25.31
CA GLU A 353 -10.18 -12.10 24.18
C GLU A 353 -8.75 -11.61 24.29
N ARG A 354 -7.78 -12.51 24.15
CA ARG A 354 -6.35 -12.20 24.16
C ARG A 354 -5.67 -12.96 23.05
N SER A 355 -4.90 -12.29 22.21
CA SER A 355 -4.38 -12.87 20.97
C SER A 355 -3.12 -12.19 20.50
N ILE A 356 -2.23 -12.99 19.93
CA ILE A 356 -1.02 -12.53 19.25
C ILE A 356 -1.26 -12.66 17.76
N PHE A 357 -0.81 -11.65 17.02
CA PHE A 357 -0.84 -11.61 15.57
C PHE A 357 0.58 -11.39 15.05
N ILE A 358 1.03 -12.26 14.17
CA ILE A 358 2.35 -12.19 13.54
C ILE A 358 2.21 -11.45 12.21
N ILE A 359 2.85 -10.30 12.09
CA ILE A 359 3.00 -9.62 10.81
C ILE A 359 4.12 -10.31 10.04
N ARG A 360 3.79 -10.83 8.87
CA ARG A 360 4.73 -11.55 7.99
C ARG A 360 5.62 -10.60 7.21
N GLU A 361 6.82 -11.06 6.86
CA GLU A 361 7.86 -10.31 6.13
C GLU A 361 7.35 -9.61 4.86
N HIS A 362 6.45 -10.26 4.09
CA HIS A 362 5.93 -9.70 2.83
C HIS A 362 5.14 -8.38 3.00
N HIS A 363 4.68 -8.07 4.22
CA HIS A 363 4.07 -6.79 4.54
C HIS A 363 5.08 -5.64 4.68
N LYS A 364 6.38 -5.95 4.87
CA LYS A 364 7.46 -4.97 5.07
C LYS A 364 7.13 -3.95 6.17
N PHE A 365 6.53 -4.44 7.26
CA PHE A 365 6.22 -3.61 8.42
C PHE A 365 7.49 -2.98 8.99
N ASN A 366 7.45 -1.68 9.20
CA ASN A 366 8.55 -0.92 9.77
C ASN A 366 8.21 -0.58 11.24
N PRO A 367 8.90 -1.17 12.22
CA PRO A 367 8.62 -0.89 13.64
C PRO A 367 8.94 0.57 14.01
N ALA A 368 9.76 1.26 13.22
CA ALA A 368 10.11 2.65 13.43
C ALA A 368 9.17 3.66 12.78
N SER A 369 8.16 3.20 12.02
CA SER A 369 7.09 4.03 11.47
C SER A 369 5.82 3.90 12.30
N ASP A 370 5.04 4.98 12.36
CA ASP A 370 3.71 4.95 12.97
C ASP A 370 2.79 4.01 12.20
N TRP A 371 1.89 3.36 12.92
CA TRP A 371 0.89 2.47 12.35
C TRP A 371 -0.44 2.63 13.08
N GLN A 372 -1.53 2.23 12.43
CA GLN A 372 -2.87 2.31 12.99
C GLN A 372 -3.46 0.91 13.10
N LEU A 373 -4.09 0.62 14.23
CA LEU A 373 -5.02 -0.48 14.35
C LEU A 373 -6.33 -0.09 13.68
N GLU A 374 -6.85 -0.90 12.78
CA GLU A 374 -8.19 -0.73 12.21
C GLU A 374 -9.11 -1.88 12.62
N LEU A 375 -10.21 -1.53 13.30
CA LEU A 375 -11.30 -2.43 13.69
C LEU A 375 -12.51 -2.18 12.77
N LEU A 376 -12.94 -3.20 12.03
CA LEU A 376 -14.16 -3.13 11.24
C LEU A 376 -15.34 -3.66 12.05
N VAL A 377 -16.41 -2.86 12.13
CA VAL A 377 -17.68 -3.24 12.74
C VAL A 377 -18.67 -3.56 11.64
N ARG A 378 -19.28 -4.74 11.74
CA ARG A 378 -20.25 -5.27 10.78
C ARG A 378 -21.67 -5.17 11.33
N ARG A 379 -22.61 -4.69 10.51
CA ARG A 379 -24.06 -4.85 10.68
C ARG A 379 -24.66 -5.66 9.55
N GLN A 380 -25.50 -6.63 9.89
CA GLN A 380 -26.12 -7.52 8.93
C GLN A 380 -27.50 -6.98 8.51
N THR A 381 -27.65 -6.59 7.24
CA THR A 381 -28.90 -6.03 6.69
C THR A 381 -29.83 -7.09 6.10
N GLY A 382 -29.28 -8.27 5.75
CA GLY A 382 -30.04 -9.39 5.20
C GLY A 382 -29.37 -10.75 5.45
N PRO A 383 -29.94 -11.87 4.97
CA PRO A 383 -29.42 -13.21 5.24
C PRO A 383 -27.95 -13.42 4.83
N LEU A 384 -27.52 -12.76 3.76
CA LEU A 384 -26.14 -12.78 3.27
C LEU A 384 -25.50 -11.38 3.25
N GLU A 385 -26.29 -10.32 3.38
CA GLU A 385 -25.86 -8.94 3.15
C GLU A 385 -25.41 -8.25 4.42
N SER A 386 -24.35 -7.46 4.33
CA SER A 386 -23.77 -6.77 5.49
C SER A 386 -23.02 -5.52 5.08
N ILE A 387 -23.09 -4.52 5.96
CA ILE A 387 -22.39 -3.26 5.84
C ILE A 387 -21.34 -3.20 6.94
N PHE A 388 -20.16 -2.69 6.59
CA PHE A 388 -19.04 -2.51 7.50
C PHE A 388 -18.78 -1.03 7.72
N THR A 389 -18.32 -0.66 8.91
CA THR A 389 -17.75 0.65 9.23
C THR A 389 -16.42 0.43 9.95
N SER A 390 -15.54 1.42 9.95
CA SER A 390 -14.17 1.25 10.45
C SER A 390 -13.83 2.25 11.53
N PHE A 391 -13.10 1.78 12.53
CA PHE A 391 -12.58 2.59 13.62
C PHE A 391 -11.08 2.39 13.72
N LYS A 392 -10.34 3.49 13.88
CA LYS A 392 -8.88 3.49 13.86
C LYS A 392 -8.32 3.97 15.19
N ALA A 393 -7.17 3.44 15.57
CA ALA A 393 -6.39 3.94 16.69
C ALA A 393 -4.90 3.94 16.35
N ASP A 394 -4.23 5.06 16.60
CA ASP A 394 -2.82 5.26 16.30
C ASP A 394 -1.90 4.56 17.29
N TYR A 395 -0.78 4.06 16.77
CA TYR A 395 0.33 3.54 17.54
C TYR A 395 1.63 4.23 17.11
N HIS A 396 2.26 4.89 18.07
CA HIS A 396 3.59 5.45 17.92
C HIS A 396 4.54 4.67 18.81
N THR A 397 5.48 3.95 18.21
CA THR A 397 6.49 3.22 18.97
C THR A 397 7.51 4.19 19.54
N LEU A 398 7.76 4.11 20.84
CA LEU A 398 8.65 5.03 21.55
C LEU A 398 10.12 4.86 21.13
N ASP A 399 10.83 5.98 20.94
CA ASP A 399 12.23 6.01 20.48
C ASP A 399 13.18 5.20 21.37
N LYS A 400 12.90 5.10 22.67
CA LYS A 400 13.70 4.30 23.61
C LYS A 400 13.75 2.80 23.27
N TYR A 401 12.80 2.30 22.48
CA TYR A 401 12.73 0.89 22.08
C TYR A 401 13.35 0.60 20.72
N LEU A 402 13.72 1.64 19.96
CA LEU A 402 14.01 1.51 18.54
C LEU A 402 15.33 2.17 18.15
N ASP A 403 16.04 1.52 17.25
CA ASP A 403 16.95 2.20 16.34
C ASP A 403 16.11 2.75 15.18
N ARG A 404 15.79 4.05 15.26
CA ARG A 404 15.06 4.79 14.21
C ARG A 404 16.06 5.58 13.38
N PRO A 405 16.37 5.13 12.14
CA PRO A 405 17.22 5.89 11.24
C PRO A 405 16.63 7.27 10.96
N ALA A 406 17.49 8.24 10.67
CA ALA A 406 17.05 9.58 10.30
C ALA A 406 16.12 9.51 9.08
N VAL A 407 15.04 10.29 9.14
CA VAL A 407 14.08 10.37 8.04
C VAL A 407 14.75 10.92 6.79
N ILE A 408 14.44 10.32 5.65
CA ILE A 408 14.85 10.84 4.35
C ILE A 408 13.79 11.85 3.95
N MET A 409 14.15 13.13 4.01
CA MET A 409 13.32 14.19 3.45
C MET A 409 13.43 14.12 1.92
N PRO A 410 12.32 13.98 1.19
CA PRO A 410 12.36 14.05 -0.26
C PRO A 410 12.90 15.43 -0.68
N GLU A 411 13.69 15.47 -1.75
CA GLU A 411 14.16 16.75 -2.29
C GLU A 411 12.95 17.62 -2.65
N PRO A 412 12.91 18.89 -2.21
CA PRO A 412 11.78 19.77 -2.50
C PRO A 412 11.63 19.91 -4.01
N GLU A 413 10.41 19.80 -4.51
CA GLU A 413 10.11 20.07 -5.92
C GLU A 413 10.60 21.46 -6.28
N LEU A 414 11.54 21.54 -7.23
CA LEU A 414 12.08 22.79 -7.72
C LEU A 414 10.93 23.59 -8.35
N THR A 415 10.80 24.87 -8.00
CA THR A 415 9.81 25.75 -8.64
C THR A 415 10.07 25.84 -10.15
N LEU A 416 9.07 26.19 -10.95
CA LEU A 416 9.22 26.36 -12.40
C LEU A 416 10.40 27.26 -12.77
N ALA A 417 10.63 28.34 -12.02
CA ALA A 417 11.79 29.20 -12.17
C ALA A 417 13.11 28.46 -11.88
N GLN A 418 13.19 27.71 -10.78
CA GLN A 418 14.39 26.93 -10.45
C GLN A 418 14.71 25.84 -11.50
N GLN A 419 13.68 25.23 -12.09
CA GLN A 419 13.85 24.26 -13.18
C GLN A 419 14.45 24.92 -14.43
N VAL A 420 13.89 26.07 -14.86
CA VAL A 420 14.41 26.82 -16.01
C VAL A 420 15.85 27.29 -15.80
N TRP A 421 16.20 27.76 -14.60
CA TRP A 421 17.57 28.16 -14.28
C TRP A 421 18.55 26.99 -14.27
N LYS A 422 18.12 25.80 -13.83
CA LYS A 422 18.92 24.58 -13.87
C LYS A 422 19.13 24.08 -15.31
N GLU A 423 18.10 24.16 -16.15
CA GLU A 423 18.22 23.83 -17.57
C GLU A 423 19.12 24.82 -18.33
N LYS A 424 19.15 26.08 -17.90
CA LYS A 424 19.94 27.16 -18.50
C LYS A 424 21.26 27.47 -17.79
N GLU A 425 21.74 26.55 -16.95
CA GLU A 425 22.93 26.76 -16.11
C GLU A 425 24.17 27.12 -16.93
N ALA A 426 24.38 26.45 -18.08
CA ALA A 426 25.51 26.71 -18.95
C ALA A 426 25.46 28.11 -19.59
N GLU A 427 24.28 28.52 -20.09
CA GLU A 427 24.09 29.86 -20.66
C GLU A 427 24.29 30.95 -19.59
N VAL A 428 23.77 30.75 -18.38
CA VAL A 428 23.92 31.69 -17.26
C VAL A 428 25.39 31.83 -16.85
N ILE A 429 26.14 30.73 -16.70
CA ILE A 429 27.56 30.77 -16.35
C ILE A 429 28.37 31.55 -17.39
N VAL A 430 28.14 31.27 -18.68
CA VAL A 430 28.85 31.98 -19.76
C VAL A 430 28.48 33.46 -19.76
N LEU A 431 27.21 33.81 -19.51
CA LEU A 431 26.78 35.19 -19.43
C LEU A 431 27.40 35.94 -18.24
N ILE A 432 27.50 35.30 -17.07
CA ILE A 432 28.21 35.85 -15.89
C ILE A 432 29.68 36.10 -16.22
N ILE A 433 30.36 35.15 -16.89
CA ILE A 433 31.77 35.31 -17.29
C ILE A 433 31.91 36.51 -18.24
N LEU A 434 31.05 36.62 -19.26
CA LEU A 434 31.06 37.76 -20.19
C LEU A 434 30.82 39.09 -19.46
N LEU A 435 29.88 39.11 -18.51
CA LEU A 435 29.60 40.29 -17.68
C LEU A 435 30.82 40.70 -16.86
N ILE A 436 31.48 39.76 -16.19
CA ILE A 436 32.70 40.01 -15.40
C ILE A 436 33.81 40.56 -16.30
N ILE A 437 34.00 40.00 -17.50
CA ILE A 437 35.00 40.48 -18.46
C ILE A 437 34.74 41.94 -18.84
N VAL A 438 33.48 42.31 -19.11
CA VAL A 438 33.12 43.70 -19.42
C VAL A 438 33.37 44.61 -18.22
N VAL A 439 32.90 44.22 -17.03
CA VAL A 439 33.08 45.01 -15.80
C VAL A 439 34.56 45.22 -15.51
N MET A 440 35.38 44.18 -15.61
CA MET A 440 36.83 44.28 -15.44
C MET A 440 37.45 45.20 -16.49
N SER A 441 37.00 45.14 -17.75
CA SER A 441 37.51 46.04 -18.80
C SER A 441 37.27 47.53 -18.49
N LEU A 442 36.17 47.85 -17.78
CA LEU A 442 35.90 49.22 -17.33
C LEU A 442 36.89 49.66 -16.24
N PHE A 443 37.21 48.79 -15.28
CA PHE A 443 38.21 49.10 -14.25
C PHE A 443 39.63 49.23 -14.81
N PHE A 444 39.96 48.47 -15.85
CA PHE A 444 41.29 48.50 -16.48
C PHE A 444 41.38 49.42 -17.70
N GLN A 445 40.43 50.33 -17.90
CA GLN A 445 40.39 51.17 -19.12
C GLN A 445 41.69 51.94 -19.33
N ASP A 446 42.30 52.48 -18.26
CA ASP A 446 43.49 53.34 -18.36
C ASP A 446 44.74 52.58 -18.84
N ILE A 447 44.78 51.27 -18.61
CA ILE A 447 45.84 50.37 -19.07
C ILE A 447 45.52 49.87 -20.47
N LEU A 448 44.26 49.49 -20.74
CA LEU A 448 43.82 48.95 -22.02
C LEU A 448 43.90 49.99 -23.16
N VAL A 449 43.61 51.26 -22.87
CA VAL A 449 43.69 52.35 -23.85
C VAL A 449 45.13 52.63 -24.31
N ARG A 450 46.15 52.25 -23.52
CA ARG A 450 47.57 52.36 -23.93
C ARG A 450 47.96 51.39 -25.05
N HIS A 451 47.15 50.35 -25.30
CA HIS A 451 47.36 49.36 -26.36
C HIS A 451 46.18 49.35 -27.36
N PRO A 452 46.12 50.33 -28.29
CA PRO A 452 44.95 50.55 -29.14
C PRO A 452 44.62 49.40 -30.11
N THR A 453 45.63 48.69 -30.62
CA THR A 453 45.41 47.52 -31.49
C THR A 453 44.78 46.34 -30.74
N PHE A 454 45.22 46.08 -29.51
CA PHE A 454 44.64 45.06 -28.64
C PHE A 454 43.19 45.40 -28.29
N MET A 455 42.94 46.65 -27.90
CA MET A 455 41.59 47.11 -27.51
C MET A 455 40.58 47.00 -28.67
N HIS A 456 40.99 47.34 -29.90
CA HIS A 456 40.14 47.17 -31.07
C HIS A 456 39.82 45.69 -31.35
N ASN A 457 40.80 44.80 -31.30
CA ASN A 457 40.59 43.38 -31.55
C ASN A 457 39.72 42.73 -30.46
N PHE A 458 39.99 43.06 -29.19
CA PHE A 458 39.19 42.61 -28.06
C PHE A 458 37.73 43.05 -28.18
N ARG A 459 37.48 44.32 -28.52
CA ARG A 459 36.11 44.83 -28.73
C ARG A 459 35.38 44.08 -29.84
N HIS A 460 36.04 43.86 -30.98
CA HIS A 460 35.41 43.14 -32.09
C HIS A 460 35.12 41.68 -31.72
N LEU A 461 36.04 41.00 -31.03
CA LEU A 461 35.82 39.64 -30.55
C LEU A 461 34.64 39.58 -29.58
N PHE A 462 34.58 40.50 -28.61
CA PHE A 462 33.48 40.57 -27.65
C PHE A 462 32.13 40.83 -28.32
N LEU A 463 32.09 41.74 -29.31
CA LEU A 463 30.89 42.01 -30.10
C LEU A 463 30.46 40.81 -30.94
N ILE A 464 31.40 40.09 -31.56
CA ILE A 464 31.10 38.86 -32.32
C ILE A 464 30.50 37.82 -31.39
N VAL A 465 31.10 37.59 -30.22
CA VAL A 465 30.58 36.63 -29.24
C VAL A 465 29.17 37.03 -28.79
N THR A 466 28.94 38.32 -28.51
CA THR A 466 27.63 38.83 -28.08
C THR A 466 26.57 38.64 -29.17
N VAL A 467 26.87 39.00 -30.42
CA VAL A 467 25.89 38.91 -31.52
C VAL A 467 25.60 37.46 -31.91
N VAL A 468 26.62 36.62 -32.00
CA VAL A 468 26.47 35.23 -32.48
C VAL A 468 25.88 34.33 -31.39
N PHE A 469 26.42 34.37 -30.17
CA PHE A 469 25.97 33.49 -29.09
C PHE A 469 24.71 34.02 -28.40
N ILE A 470 24.75 35.25 -27.87
CA ILE A 470 23.60 35.81 -27.13
C ILE A 470 22.47 36.17 -28.08
N GLY A 471 22.77 36.81 -29.22
CA GLY A 471 21.78 37.22 -30.20
C GLY A 471 21.19 36.06 -31.01
N TRP A 472 22.00 35.43 -31.87
CA TRP A 472 21.51 34.42 -32.80
C TRP A 472 21.28 33.05 -32.18
N SER A 473 22.19 32.55 -31.33
CA SER A 473 22.09 31.20 -30.78
C SER A 473 21.11 31.07 -29.61
N TRP A 474 21.02 32.08 -28.73
CA TRP A 474 20.17 32.07 -27.54
C TRP A 474 18.90 32.91 -27.69
N GLY A 475 18.69 33.55 -28.83
CA GLY A 475 17.48 34.30 -29.12
C GLY A 475 17.30 35.52 -28.21
N GLY A 476 18.39 36.15 -27.75
CA GLY A 476 18.37 37.29 -26.85
C GLY A 476 17.61 38.49 -27.42
N GLN A 477 16.30 38.54 -27.14
CA GLN A 477 15.44 39.69 -27.40
C GLN A 477 15.22 40.47 -26.11
N LEU A 478 15.20 41.80 -26.20
CA LEU A 478 14.57 42.64 -25.18
C LEU A 478 13.08 42.33 -25.19
N SER A 479 12.68 41.37 -24.34
CA SER A 479 11.34 40.81 -24.36
C SER A 479 10.33 41.80 -23.77
N VAL A 480 9.30 42.11 -24.56
CA VAL A 480 8.11 42.87 -24.13
C VAL A 480 7.36 42.13 -23.00
N VAL A 481 7.61 40.83 -22.82
CA VAL A 481 7.00 39.99 -21.78
C VAL A 481 7.30 40.50 -20.37
N ASN A 482 8.51 41.01 -20.10
CA ASN A 482 8.83 41.54 -18.76
C ASN A 482 7.94 42.74 -18.39
N VAL A 483 7.55 43.58 -19.36
CA VAL A 483 6.67 44.72 -19.10
C VAL A 483 5.28 44.27 -18.65
N PHE A 484 4.76 43.17 -19.20
CA PHE A 484 3.50 42.56 -18.73
C PHE A 484 3.62 41.98 -17.32
N THR A 485 4.75 41.34 -16.99
CA THR A 485 5.02 40.85 -15.63
C THR A 485 5.04 42.00 -14.61
N PHE A 486 5.67 43.13 -14.95
CA PHE A 486 5.65 44.35 -14.11
C PHE A 486 4.25 44.97 -13.98
N LEU A 487 3.46 44.99 -15.06
CA LEU A 487 2.06 45.48 -15.04
C LEU A 487 1.16 44.59 -14.20
N GLN A 488 1.35 43.27 -14.26
CA GLN A 488 0.60 42.29 -13.49
C GLN A 488 0.99 42.30 -12.01
N ALA A 489 2.28 42.49 -11.67
CA ALA A 489 2.74 42.73 -10.31
C ALA A 489 2.16 44.01 -9.66
N PHE A 490 1.67 44.96 -10.46
CA PHE A 490 0.96 46.14 -9.95
C PHE A 490 -0.53 45.89 -9.69
N MET A 491 -1.14 44.92 -10.39
CA MET A 491 -2.57 44.57 -10.27
C MET A 491 -2.85 43.37 -9.35
N THR A 492 -1.85 42.56 -9.03
CA THR A 492 -1.94 41.31 -8.25
C THR A 492 -0.77 41.19 -7.27
N ASP A 493 -0.88 40.29 -6.29
CA ASP A 493 0.22 40.02 -5.35
C ASP A 493 1.51 39.59 -6.10
N PHE A 494 2.63 40.20 -5.72
CA PHE A 494 3.92 40.01 -6.38
C PHE A 494 4.47 38.59 -6.17
N SER A 495 4.80 37.89 -7.26
CA SER A 495 5.44 36.57 -7.22
C SER A 495 6.80 36.59 -7.93
N TRP A 496 7.83 36.08 -7.24
CA TRP A 496 9.19 35.97 -7.78
C TRP A 496 9.30 34.95 -8.91
N ASP A 497 8.48 33.89 -8.90
CA ASP A 497 8.53 32.83 -9.91
C ASP A 497 8.17 33.35 -11.31
N LEU A 498 7.22 34.27 -11.45
CA LEU A 498 6.88 34.90 -12.75
C LEU A 498 7.97 35.86 -13.25
N PHE A 499 8.82 36.35 -12.35
CA PHE A 499 9.90 37.30 -12.66
C PHE A 499 11.22 36.63 -13.01
N LEU A 500 11.42 35.41 -12.49
CA LEU A 500 12.65 34.62 -12.65
C LEU A 500 12.52 33.54 -13.73
N LEU A 501 11.32 33.29 -14.25
CA LEU A 501 11.09 32.60 -15.52
C LEU A 501 11.65 33.40 -16.70
#